data_AF-A0A915ZE13-F1
#
_entry.id   AF-A0A915ZE13-F1
#
_cell.length_a   1.000
_cell.length_b   1.000
_cell.length_c   1.000
_cell.angle_alpha   90.00
_cell.angle_beta   90.00
_cell.angle_gamma   90.00
#
_symmetry.space_group_name_H-M   'P 1'
#
loop_
_entity.id
_entity.type
_entity.pdbx_description
1 polymer ?
#
loop_
_entity_poly.entity_id
_entity_poly.type
_entity_poly.pdbx_seq_one_letter_code
_entity_poly.pdbx_strand_id
1 'polypeptide(L)'
;MKRCWDSIPTNRPTAQELYRQIGDWYAIICKFELNDDIQLSKKLEIEEEFSKEREDRWKARLSKLTINPYPLKHSQNFLTSKQLEYSKQLTTQLIDIKPYYTRQFDMSLCLSTRI
;
A
#
# COMPACT_ATOMS: atom_id res chain seq x y z
N MET A 1 -11.28 -15.36 -5.29
CA MET A 1 -10.41 -15.03 -6.44
C MET A 1 -10.08 -16.20 -7.37
N LYS A 2 -10.00 -17.47 -6.92
CA LYS A 2 -9.64 -18.61 -7.79
C LYS A 2 -10.53 -18.75 -9.03
N ARG A 3 -11.85 -18.53 -8.89
CA ARG A 3 -12.83 -18.58 -9.99
C ARG A 3 -12.69 -17.46 -11.04
N CYS A 4 -12.05 -16.34 -10.69
CA CYS A 4 -11.87 -15.23 -11.64
C CYS A 4 -10.84 -15.57 -12.74
N TRP A 5 -9.98 -16.56 -12.46
CA TRP A 5 -8.94 -17.05 -13.35
C TRP A 5 -9.28 -18.40 -13.98
N ASP A 6 -10.56 -18.78 -13.99
CA ASP A 6 -10.99 -20.05 -14.60
C ASP A 6 -10.63 -20.07 -16.10
N SER A 7 -10.12 -21.20 -16.58
CA SER A 7 -9.74 -21.37 -17.98
C SER A 7 -10.96 -21.34 -18.90
N ILE A 8 -12.15 -21.69 -18.37
CA ILE A 8 -13.43 -21.62 -19.07
C ILE A 8 -14.10 -20.28 -18.73
N PRO A 9 -14.30 -19.35 -19.70
CA PRO A 9 -14.84 -18.02 -19.43
C PRO A 9 -16.22 -18.02 -18.75
N THR A 10 -17.08 -18.98 -19.08
CA THR A 10 -18.44 -19.10 -18.52
C THR A 10 -18.45 -19.43 -17.03
N ASN A 11 -17.36 -20.00 -16.49
CA ASN A 11 -17.24 -20.30 -15.07
C ASN A 11 -16.81 -19.09 -14.23
N ARG A 12 -16.30 -18.04 -14.89
CA ARG A 12 -15.86 -16.83 -14.23
C ARG A 12 -17.07 -16.07 -13.71
N PRO A 13 -16.96 -15.48 -12.51
CA PRO A 13 -18.04 -14.67 -11.96
C PRO A 13 -18.22 -13.40 -12.81
N THR A 14 -19.46 -12.97 -12.92
CA THR A 14 -19.84 -11.68 -13.47
C THR A 14 -19.42 -10.54 -12.55
N ALA A 15 -19.31 -9.33 -13.10
CA ALA A 15 -19.03 -8.13 -12.32
C ALA A 15 -20.09 -7.91 -11.21
N GLN A 16 -21.35 -8.25 -11.47
CA GLN A 16 -22.43 -8.11 -10.50
C GLN A 16 -22.28 -9.07 -9.32
N GLU A 17 -21.88 -10.32 -9.57
CA GLU A 17 -21.61 -11.29 -8.51
C GLU A 17 -20.42 -10.88 -7.65
N LEU A 18 -19.35 -10.38 -8.27
CA LEU A 18 -18.20 -9.84 -7.53
C LEU A 18 -18.58 -8.63 -6.68
N TYR A 19 -19.38 -7.71 -7.24
CA TYR A 19 -19.85 -6.54 -6.50
C TYR A 19 -20.67 -6.94 -5.25
N ARG A 20 -21.57 -7.92 -5.38
CA ARG A 20 -22.34 -8.44 -4.25
C ARG A 20 -21.43 -9.08 -3.19
N GLN A 21 -20.48 -9.93 -3.60
CA GLN A 21 -19.54 -10.57 -2.67
C GLN A 21 -18.69 -9.55 -1.92
N ILE A 22 -18.18 -8.53 -2.61
CA ILE A 22 -17.41 -7.44 -1.99
C ILE A 22 -18.30 -6.66 -1.01
N GLY A 23 -19.54 -6.36 -1.38
CA GLY A 23 -20.51 -5.71 -0.50
C GLY A 23 -20.82 -6.51 0.77
N ASP A 24 -21.00 -7.83 0.64
CA ASP A 24 -21.23 -8.72 1.78
C ASP A 24 -20.01 -8.73 2.72
N TRP A 25 -18.81 -8.80 2.16
CA TRP A 25 -17.56 -8.75 2.94
C TRP A 25 -17.41 -7.41 3.65
N TYR A 26 -17.69 -6.32 2.96
CA TYR A 26 -17.66 -4.98 3.54
C TYR A 26 -18.66 -4.86 4.69
N ALA A 27 -19.90 -5.35 4.53
CA ALA A 27 -20.89 -5.32 5.59
C ALA A 27 -20.47 -6.15 6.81
N ILE A 28 -19.82 -7.30 6.61
CA ILE A 28 -19.27 -8.11 7.70
C ILE A 28 -18.14 -7.35 8.41
N ILE A 29 -17.16 -6.84 7.67
CA ILE A 29 -16.03 -6.10 8.22
C ILE A 29 -16.52 -4.86 8.99
N CYS A 30 -17.40 -4.06 8.41
CA CYS A 30 -17.93 -2.86 9.05
C CYS A 30 -18.77 -3.17 10.29
N LYS A 31 -19.47 -4.32 10.36
CA LYS A 31 -20.14 -4.74 11.61
C LYS A 31 -19.13 -5.04 12.72
N PHE A 32 -17.98 -5.61 12.40
CA PHE A 32 -16.92 -5.86 13.37
C PHE A 32 -16.15 -4.59 13.74
N GLU A 33 -15.99 -3.66 12.79
CA GLU A 33 -15.37 -2.36 13.04
C GLU A 33 -16.30 -1.44 13.84
N LEU A 34 -17.61 -1.48 13.66
CA LEU A 34 -18.54 -0.70 14.50
C LEU A 34 -18.69 -1.23 15.94
N ASN A 35 -17.99 -2.32 16.28
CA ASN A 35 -17.91 -2.77 17.66
C ASN A 35 -16.81 -1.99 18.38
N ASP A 36 -17.21 -0.95 19.11
CA ASP A 36 -16.32 -0.01 19.80
C ASP A 36 -15.27 -0.73 20.68
N ASP A 37 -15.63 -1.87 21.27
CA ASP A 37 -14.72 -2.69 22.09
C ASP A 37 -13.58 -3.32 21.27
N ILE A 38 -13.86 -3.78 20.04
CA ILE A 38 -12.85 -4.38 19.15
C ILE A 38 -11.94 -3.29 18.59
N GLN A 39 -12.48 -2.10 18.28
CA GLN A 39 -11.65 -0.96 17.87
C GLN A 39 -10.70 -0.52 18.97
N LEU A 40 -11.20 -0.40 20.21
CA LEU A 40 -10.40 -0.02 21.35
C LEU A 40 -9.28 -1.02 21.61
N SER A 41 -9.59 -2.33 21.56
CA SER A 41 -8.60 -3.39 21.73
C SER A 41 -7.51 -3.35 20.65
N LYS A 42 -7.86 -3.21 19.38
CA LYS A 42 -6.88 -3.11 18.28
C LYS A 42 -6.03 -1.85 18.36
N LYS A 43 -6.65 -0.72 18.74
CA LYS A 43 -5.93 0.54 18.93
C LYS A 43 -4.90 0.43 20.04
N LEU A 44 -5.27 -0.20 21.16
CA LEU A 44 -4.38 -0.45 22.29
C LEU A 44 -3.23 -1.39 21.89
N GLU A 45 -3.51 -2.45 21.15
CA GLU A 45 -2.49 -3.39 20.64
C GLU A 45 -1.49 -2.70 19.71
N ILE A 46 -1.96 -1.85 18.79
CA ILE A 46 -1.09 -1.05 17.91
C ILE A 46 -0.26 -0.06 18.74
N GLU A 47 -0.86 0.60 19.73
CA GLU A 47 -0.16 1.56 20.59
C GLU A 47 0.92 0.90 21.45
N GLU A 48 0.68 -0.33 21.95
CA GLU A 48 1.68 -1.13 22.66
C GLU A 48 2.80 -1.63 21.73
N GLU A 49 2.43 -2.15 20.55
CA GLU A 49 3.37 -2.68 19.56
C GLU A 49 4.28 -1.58 18.99
N PHE A 50 3.74 -0.39 18.79
CA PHE A 50 4.47 0.81 18.33
C PHE A 50 4.78 1.79 19.47
N SER A 51 4.86 1.29 20.70
CA SER A 51 5.18 2.13 21.86
C SER A 51 6.56 2.78 21.70
N LYS A 52 6.63 4.05 22.11
CA LYS A 52 7.88 4.83 22.12
C LYS A 52 9.00 4.12 22.88
N GLU A 53 8.65 3.44 23.98
CA GLU A 53 9.58 2.64 24.77
C GLU A 53 10.19 1.48 23.96
N ARG A 54 9.39 0.81 23.12
CA ARG A 54 9.88 -0.24 22.23
C ARG A 54 10.77 0.33 21.14
N GLU A 55 10.38 1.44 20.52
CA GLU A 55 11.22 2.15 19.54
C GLU A 55 12.58 2.54 20.14
N ASP A 56 12.59 3.09 21.35
CA ASP A 56 13.82 3.46 22.06
C ASP A 56 14.71 2.24 22.37
N ARG A 57 14.11 1.09 22.74
CA ARG A 57 14.84 -0.18 22.89
C ARG A 57 15.47 -0.65 21.59
N TRP A 58 14.76 -0.56 20.47
CA TRP A 58 15.29 -0.91 19.15
C TRP A 58 16.45 0.01 18.76
N LYS A 59 16.30 1.32 18.94
CA LYS A 59 17.35 2.33 18.70
C LYS A 59 18.58 2.07 19.56
N ALA A 60 18.41 1.74 20.84
CA ALA A 60 19.52 1.42 21.75
C ALA A 60 20.25 0.11 21.40
N ARG A 61 19.54 -0.89 20.85
CA ARG A 61 20.17 -2.11 20.32
C ARG A 61 20.97 -1.83 19.05
N LEU A 62 20.41 -1.01 18.15
CA LEU A 62 21.07 -0.64 16.91
C LEU A 62 22.34 0.18 17.18
N SER A 63 22.30 1.12 18.13
CA SER A 63 23.47 1.92 18.51
C SER A 63 24.62 1.08 19.09
N LYS A 64 24.29 0.02 19.84
CA LYS A 64 25.28 -0.97 20.32
C LYS A 64 25.90 -1.78 19.18
N LEU A 65 25.13 -2.11 18.14
CA LEU A 65 25.61 -2.86 16.98
C LEU A 65 26.43 -2.01 16.00
N THR A 66 26.20 -0.70 15.94
CA THR A 66 27.02 0.22 15.13
C THR A 66 28.44 0.38 15.66
N ILE A 67 28.72 -0.06 16.89
CA ILE A 67 30.09 -0.27 17.38
C ILE A 67 30.56 -1.61 16.81
N ASN A 68 30.72 -1.68 15.49
CA ASN A 68 31.37 -2.82 14.86
C ASN A 68 32.89 -2.64 15.02
N PRO A 69 33.60 -3.50 15.78
CA PRO A 69 35.06 -3.43 15.89
C PRO A 69 35.75 -3.85 14.57
N TYR A 70 35.02 -4.40 13.60
CA TYR A 70 35.56 -4.76 12.30
C TYR A 70 35.43 -3.62 11.28
N PRO A 71 36.52 -3.25 10.59
CA PRO A 71 36.48 -2.27 9.52
C PRO A 71 35.50 -2.74 8.44
N LEU A 72 34.73 -1.79 7.91
CA LEU A 72 33.75 -1.95 6.84
C LEU A 72 34.45 -2.60 5.62
N LYS A 73 34.45 -3.93 5.53
CA LYS A 73 34.89 -4.61 4.30
C LYS A 73 33.96 -4.14 3.20
N HIS A 74 34.53 -3.44 2.23
CA HIS A 74 33.84 -2.93 1.05
C HIS A 74 33.16 -4.11 0.36
N SER A 75 31.88 -4.34 0.65
CA SER A 75 31.17 -5.45 0.03
C SER A 75 31.10 -5.16 -1.47
N GLN A 76 31.48 -6.13 -2.29
CA GLN A 76 31.39 -6.02 -3.76
C GLN A 76 29.94 -5.86 -4.26
N ASN A 77 28.94 -5.93 -3.36
CA ASN A 77 27.53 -5.64 -3.62
C ASN A 77 27.23 -4.17 -3.94
N PHE A 78 28.23 -3.27 -3.91
CA PHE A 78 28.04 -1.89 -4.40
C PHE A 78 27.67 -1.85 -5.90
N LEU A 79 28.00 -2.90 -6.67
CA LEU A 79 27.76 -2.95 -8.11
C LEU A 79 26.42 -3.62 -8.52
N THR A 80 25.66 -4.18 -7.58
CA THR A 80 24.42 -4.92 -7.91
C THR A 80 23.15 -4.08 -7.89
N SER A 81 23.21 -2.84 -7.41
CA SER A 81 22.10 -1.88 -7.56
C SER A 81 22.37 -0.92 -8.70
N LYS A 82 22.20 -1.40 -9.95
CA LYS A 82 22.00 -0.48 -11.08
C LYS A 82 20.63 0.15 -10.89
N GLN A 83 20.59 1.41 -10.47
CA GLN A 83 19.35 2.20 -10.43
C GLN A 83 18.72 2.17 -11.83
N LEU A 84 17.54 1.56 -11.95
CA LEU A 84 16.77 1.61 -13.18
C LEU A 84 16.27 3.04 -13.37
N GLU A 85 16.94 3.78 -14.25
CA GLU A 85 16.54 5.10 -14.74
C GLU A 85 15.28 4.99 -15.63
N TYR A 86 14.17 4.48 -15.06
CA TYR A 86 12.89 4.36 -15.76
C TYR A 86 12.26 5.73 -16.04
N SER A 87 12.63 6.78 -15.29
CA SER A 87 12.05 8.12 -15.38
C SER A 87 12.31 8.79 -16.72
N LYS A 88 13.52 8.62 -17.29
CA LYS A 88 13.91 9.19 -18.58
C LYS A 88 13.22 8.50 -19.76
N GLN A 89 12.98 7.20 -19.66
CA GLN A 89 12.37 6.41 -20.73
C GLN A 89 10.86 6.66 -20.84
N LEU A 90 10.19 6.87 -19.69
CA LEU A 90 8.78 7.26 -19.63
C LEU A 90 8.53 8.67 -20.17
N THR A 91 9.42 9.62 -19.89
CA THR A 91 9.26 11.01 -20.38
C THR A 91 9.37 11.08 -21.90
N THR A 92 10.29 10.36 -22.53
CA THR A 92 10.39 10.32 -23.99
C THR A 92 9.17 9.65 -24.63
N GLN A 93 8.66 8.57 -24.05
CA GLN A 93 7.46 7.88 -24.57
C GLN A 93 6.18 8.72 -24.43
N LEU A 94 6.05 9.55 -23.39
CA LEU A 94 4.89 10.42 -23.19
C LEU A 94 4.89 11.64 -24.12
N ILE A 95 6.07 12.10 -24.57
CA ILE A 95 6.20 13.23 -25.50
C ILE A 95 5.79 12.84 -26.93
N ASP A 96 5.95 11.58 -27.33
CA ASP A 96 5.60 11.09 -28.68
C ASP A 96 4.13 10.73 -28.88
N ILE A 97 3.31 10.73 -27.82
CA ILE A 97 1.87 10.46 -27.94
C ILE A 97 1.14 11.76 -28.30
N LYS A 98 0.85 11.93 -29.61
CA LYS A 98 -0.06 12.97 -30.11
C LYS A 98 -1.40 12.97 -29.34
N PRO A 99 -2.02 14.14 -29.11
CA PRO A 99 -3.14 14.27 -28.18
C PRO A 99 -4.42 13.77 -28.83
N TYR A 100 -4.77 12.51 -28.56
CA TYR A 100 -6.14 12.03 -28.75
C TYR A 100 -6.84 12.12 -27.40
N TYR A 101 -7.67 13.15 -27.26
CA TYR A 101 -8.61 13.47 -26.18
C TYR A 101 -8.62 12.50 -24.99
N THR A 102 -7.88 12.83 -23.93
CA THR A 102 -8.22 12.37 -22.59
C THR A 102 -9.49 13.09 -22.16
N ARG A 103 -10.61 12.36 -22.02
CA ARG A 103 -11.77 12.84 -21.28
C ARG A 103 -11.32 13.09 -19.84
N GLN A 104 -11.00 14.35 -19.55
CA GLN A 104 -10.82 14.86 -18.22
C GLN A 104 -12.18 14.76 -17.52
N PHE A 105 -12.35 13.76 -16.67
CA PHE A 105 -13.37 13.85 -15.63
C PHE A 105 -12.88 14.91 -14.65
N ASP A 106 -13.37 16.13 -14.80
CA ASP A 106 -13.30 17.14 -13.74
C ASP A 106 -14.10 16.62 -12.55
N MET A 107 -13.43 15.97 -11.60
CA MET A 107 -13.94 15.87 -10.24
C MET A 107 -13.75 17.22 -9.57
N SER A 108 -14.64 18.17 -9.86
CA SER A 108 -14.80 19.35 -9.02
C SER A 108 -15.29 18.88 -7.64
N LEU A 109 -14.38 18.78 -6.68
CA LEU A 109 -14.74 18.71 -5.27
C LEU A 109 -15.40 20.04 -4.91
N CYS A 110 -16.74 20.10 -5.00
CA CYS A 110 -17.51 21.17 -4.40
C CYS A 110 -17.38 21.06 -2.87
N LEU A 111 -16.35 21.71 -2.32
CA LEU A 111 -16.28 22.05 -0.91
C LEU A 111 -17.38 23.09 -0.64
N SER A 112 -18.56 22.63 -0.23
CA SER A 112 -19.57 23.50 0.34
C SER A 112 -19.20 23.77 1.81
N THR A 113 -18.35 24.76 2.04
CA THR A 113 -18.27 25.45 3.33
C THR A 113 -19.48 26.37 3.44
N ARG A 114 -20.43 26.03 4.33
CA ARG A 114 -21.34 27.03 4.90
C ARG A 114 -20.91 27.31 6.34
N ILE A 115 -20.53 28.55 6.55
CA ILE A 115 -20.67 29.29 7.80
C ILE A 115 -22.16 29.58 8.00
#